data_AF-A0A448XQX0-F1
#
_entry.id   AF-A0A448XQX0-F1
#
_cell.length_a   1.000
_cell.length_b   1.000
_cell.length_c   1.000
_cell.angle_alpha   90.00
_cell.angle_beta   90.00
_cell.angle_gamma   90.00
#
_symmetry.space_group_name_H-M   'P 1'
#
loop_
_entity.id
_entity.type
_entity.pdbx_description
1 polymer ?
#
loop_
_entity_poly.entity_id
_entity_poly.type
_entity_poly.pdbx_seq_one_letter_code
_entity_poly.pdbx_strand_id
1 'polypeptide(L)'
;MINFNGTMPAGSSSLLDDHWDELIQRVVCSLPRMAWAPANEAVDFFDGLARGLLHSIGPGSSSHHHGPEEDPTPARQAFPFRLAQLSSVSLECLKKLMEQNVPIETTNSLTDPCVWLDYLGAIYHSLGNLIRRLSGVSSRSGSGGGSDVNHGGSCNDIGALHDAVAQACLAACQQFAHESLWPVLACLMGHYAQRMRPMEHICRTIRYLLRCLSIHLKDLLPSIAEKVFIVTRFMLIIRK
;
A
#
# COMPACT_ATOMS: atom_id res chain seq x y z
N MET A 1 -6.37 18.28 -0.41
CA MET A 1 -6.71 17.84 -1.78
C MET A 1 -5.42 17.74 -2.56
N ILE A 2 -4.96 16.52 -2.86
CA ILE A 2 -3.80 16.33 -3.74
C ILE A 2 -4.37 16.16 -5.15
N ASN A 3 -3.99 17.05 -6.06
CA ASN A 3 -4.49 17.10 -7.43
C ASN A 3 -3.57 16.24 -8.31
N PHE A 4 -4.07 15.09 -8.78
CA PHE A 4 -3.33 14.18 -9.65
C PHE A 4 -3.99 14.17 -11.03
N ASN A 5 -3.59 15.10 -11.90
CA ASN A 5 -3.90 15.04 -13.32
C ASN A 5 -2.71 14.38 -14.03
N GLY A 6 -2.82 13.08 -14.29
CA GLY A 6 -1.88 12.32 -15.12
C GLY A 6 -2.65 11.50 -16.13
N THR A 7 -2.70 11.97 -17.37
CA THR A 7 -3.21 11.22 -18.53
C THR A 7 -2.32 10.00 -18.77
N MET A 8 -2.89 8.80 -18.70
CA MET A 8 -2.22 7.52 -18.96
C MET A 8 -1.98 7.29 -20.46
N PRO A 9 -0.85 6.70 -20.88
CA PRO A 9 -0.61 6.31 -22.27
C PRO A 9 -1.34 4.99 -22.61
N ALA A 10 -1.84 4.90 -23.84
CA ALA A 10 -2.59 3.76 -24.36
C ALA A 10 -1.68 2.55 -24.66
N GLY A 11 -1.67 1.58 -23.75
CA GLY A 11 -1.20 0.21 -23.96
C GLY A 11 -2.25 -0.74 -23.38
N SER A 12 -2.33 -1.98 -23.88
CA SER A 12 -3.34 -2.99 -23.52
C SER A 12 -3.68 -2.96 -22.02
N SER A 13 -4.83 -2.40 -21.69
CA SER A 13 -5.26 -2.16 -20.33
C SER A 13 -5.62 -3.50 -19.68
N SER A 14 -5.09 -3.74 -18.49
CA SER A 14 -5.58 -4.85 -17.67
C SER A 14 -7.03 -4.55 -17.26
N LEU A 15 -7.82 -5.59 -16.96
CA LEU A 15 -9.20 -5.43 -16.44
C LEU A 15 -9.26 -4.48 -15.23
N LEU A 16 -8.19 -4.45 -14.44
CA LEU A 16 -8.06 -3.57 -13.28
C LEU A 16 -7.83 -2.11 -13.71
N ASP A 17 -7.14 -1.88 -14.83
CA ASP A 17 -6.95 -0.54 -15.41
C ASP A 17 -8.25 0.03 -15.95
N ASP A 18 -9.01 -0.77 -16.69
CA ASP A 18 -10.28 -0.34 -17.31
C ASP A 18 -11.35 0.03 -16.28
N HIS A 19 -11.38 -0.69 -15.16
CA HIS A 19 -12.42 -0.55 -14.15
C HIS A 19 -11.96 0.18 -12.88
N TRP A 20 -10.74 0.72 -12.85
CA TRP A 20 -10.18 1.32 -11.64
C TRP A 20 -11.04 2.47 -11.10
N ASP A 21 -11.45 3.39 -11.97
CA ASP A 21 -12.22 4.57 -11.56
C ASP A 21 -13.61 4.19 -11.04
N GLU A 22 -14.30 3.25 -11.70
CA GLU A 22 -15.56 2.71 -11.20
C GLU A 22 -15.37 1.98 -9.86
N LEU A 23 -14.28 1.24 -9.72
CA LEU A 23 -13.98 0.47 -8.53
C LEU A 23 -13.71 1.41 -7.35
N ILE A 24 -12.89 2.44 -7.54
CA ILE A 24 -12.64 3.47 -6.51
C ILE A 24 -13.89 4.27 -6.20
N GLN A 25 -14.70 4.65 -7.20
CA GLN A 25 -16.00 5.26 -6.95
C GLN A 25 -16.90 4.33 -6.15
N ARG A 26 -16.93 3.03 -6.45
CA ARG A 26 -17.64 2.05 -5.65
C ARG A 26 -17.07 1.98 -4.24
N VAL A 27 -15.76 1.98 -4.00
CA VAL A 27 -15.20 2.02 -2.63
C VAL A 27 -15.65 3.28 -1.89
N VAL A 28 -15.49 4.46 -2.49
CA VAL A 28 -15.80 5.76 -1.88
C VAL A 28 -17.31 5.91 -1.61
N CYS A 29 -18.17 5.46 -2.53
CA CYS A 29 -19.62 5.57 -2.42
C CYS A 29 -20.28 4.37 -1.71
N SER A 30 -19.62 3.23 -1.60
CA SER A 30 -20.13 2.04 -0.89
C SER A 30 -19.64 1.94 0.55
N LEU A 31 -18.73 2.79 1.02
CA LEU A 31 -18.35 2.87 2.44
C LEU A 31 -19.54 2.92 3.41
N PRO A 32 -20.61 3.70 3.16
CA PRO A 32 -21.81 3.66 3.99
C PRO A 32 -22.55 2.31 3.94
N ARG A 33 -22.35 1.49 2.91
CA ARG A 33 -22.89 0.13 2.77
C ARG A 33 -21.95 -0.93 3.36
N MET A 34 -20.64 -0.76 3.24
CA MET A 34 -19.65 -1.59 3.95
C MET A 34 -19.72 -1.41 5.47
N ALA A 35 -20.26 -0.28 5.94
CA ALA A 35 -20.64 -0.08 7.34
C ALA A 35 -21.67 -1.09 7.86
N TRP A 36 -22.45 -1.70 6.96
CA TRP A 36 -23.46 -2.72 7.27
C TRP A 36 -22.93 -4.13 7.01
N ALA A 37 -21.83 -4.25 6.24
CA ALA A 37 -21.12 -5.50 6.09
C ALA A 37 -20.29 -5.75 7.36
N PRO A 38 -20.21 -7.01 7.84
CA PRO A 38 -19.35 -7.30 8.97
C PRO A 38 -17.89 -7.00 8.60
N ALA A 39 -17.12 -6.44 9.55
CA ALA A 39 -15.82 -5.82 9.29
C ALA A 39 -14.81 -6.75 8.59
N ASN A 40 -14.95 -8.06 8.75
CA ASN A 40 -14.15 -9.09 8.08
C ASN A 40 -14.35 -9.09 6.55
N GLU A 41 -15.58 -8.92 6.05
CA GLU A 41 -15.83 -8.93 4.60
C GLU A 41 -15.21 -7.71 3.90
N ALA A 42 -15.24 -6.55 4.57
CA ALA A 42 -14.57 -5.35 4.07
C ALA A 42 -13.04 -5.48 4.10
N VAL A 43 -12.49 -6.13 5.14
CA VAL A 43 -11.06 -6.47 5.21
C VAL A 43 -10.65 -7.37 4.04
N ASP A 44 -11.42 -8.42 3.74
CA ASP A 44 -11.16 -9.34 2.63
C ASP A 44 -11.23 -8.61 1.26
N PHE A 45 -12.15 -7.66 1.12
CA PHE A 45 -12.24 -6.81 -0.06
C PHE A 45 -10.98 -5.95 -0.26
N PHE A 46 -10.53 -5.22 0.76
CA PHE A 46 -9.29 -4.43 0.68
C PHE A 46 -8.05 -5.30 0.45
N ASP A 47 -8.00 -6.48 1.07
CA ASP A 47 -6.94 -7.47 0.85
C ASP A 47 -6.92 -7.93 -0.62
N GLY A 48 -8.07 -8.29 -1.19
CA GLY A 48 -8.21 -8.69 -2.58
C GLY A 48 -7.75 -7.62 -3.58
N LEU A 49 -8.12 -6.35 -3.34
CA LEU A 49 -7.66 -5.23 -4.18
C LEU A 49 -6.16 -5.02 -4.10
N ALA A 50 -5.60 -5.05 -2.90
CA ALA A 50 -4.16 -4.89 -2.70
C ALA A 50 -3.37 -6.02 -3.35
N ARG A 51 -3.86 -7.26 -3.30
CA ARG A 51 -3.27 -8.39 -4.04
C ARG A 51 -3.35 -8.17 -5.55
N GLY A 52 -4.50 -7.73 -6.07
CA GLY A 52 -4.68 -7.42 -7.50
C GLY A 52 -3.65 -6.39 -7.99
N LEU A 53 -3.48 -5.30 -7.24
CA LEU A 53 -2.46 -4.28 -7.51
C LEU A 53 -1.03 -4.84 -7.45
N LEU A 54 -0.72 -5.70 -6.47
CA LEU A 54 0.60 -6.34 -6.38
C LEU A 54 0.86 -7.30 -7.54
N HIS A 55 -0.19 -7.98 -8.02
CA HIS A 55 -0.11 -8.92 -9.13
C HIS A 55 0.14 -8.22 -10.47
N SER A 56 -0.39 -7.01 -10.68
CA SER A 56 -0.23 -6.28 -11.95
C SER A 56 1.18 -5.71 -12.16
N ILE A 57 1.95 -5.45 -11.10
CA ILE A 57 3.28 -4.82 -11.21
C ILE A 57 4.46 -5.78 -11.37
N GLY A 58 4.23 -7.09 -11.20
CA GLY A 58 5.29 -8.08 -11.34
C GLY A 58 5.35 -8.67 -12.75
N PRO A 59 6.48 -9.32 -13.10
CA PRO A 59 6.58 -10.02 -14.37
C PRO A 59 5.48 -11.07 -14.46
N GLY A 60 4.84 -11.17 -15.63
CA GLY A 60 3.76 -12.12 -15.91
C GLY A 60 4.12 -13.52 -15.40
N SER A 61 3.14 -14.19 -14.80
CA SER A 61 3.29 -15.60 -14.41
C SER A 61 3.62 -16.40 -15.67
N SER A 62 4.83 -16.95 -15.76
CA SER A 62 5.25 -17.87 -16.81
C SER A 62 4.60 -19.25 -16.64
N SER A 63 3.29 -19.28 -16.47
CA SER A 63 2.50 -20.50 -16.64
C SER A 63 2.41 -20.78 -18.13
N HIS A 64 2.62 -22.05 -18.52
CA HIS A 64 2.69 -22.64 -19.86
C HIS A 64 1.51 -22.38 -20.84
N HIS A 65 0.87 -21.23 -20.80
CA HIS A 65 -0.15 -20.81 -21.76
C HIS A 65 0.35 -19.58 -22.53
N HIS A 66 0.37 -19.73 -23.85
CA HIS A 66 0.71 -18.74 -24.86
C HIS A 66 -0.23 -17.52 -24.80
N GLY A 67 -0.10 -16.68 -23.78
CA GLY A 67 -0.62 -15.32 -23.76
C GLY A 67 0.49 -14.31 -24.10
N PRO A 68 0.16 -13.13 -24.65
CA PRO A 68 1.13 -12.05 -24.79
C PRO A 68 1.65 -11.68 -23.40
N GLU A 69 2.97 -11.57 -23.26
CA GLU A 69 3.62 -11.10 -22.04
C GLU A 69 3.19 -9.64 -21.80
N GLU A 70 2.28 -9.42 -20.85
CA GLU A 70 1.82 -8.07 -20.50
C GLU A 70 2.99 -7.25 -19.93
N ASP A 71 3.26 -6.10 -20.55
CA ASP A 71 4.24 -5.14 -20.05
C ASP A 71 3.80 -4.60 -18.67
N PRO A 72 4.57 -4.81 -17.59
CA PRO A 72 4.21 -4.34 -16.25
C PRO A 72 4.45 -2.83 -16.06
N THR A 73 5.06 -2.15 -17.02
CA THR A 73 5.39 -0.71 -16.96
C THR A 73 4.19 0.19 -16.66
N PRO A 74 3.06 0.14 -17.41
CA PRO A 74 1.89 0.97 -17.10
C PRO A 74 1.34 0.70 -15.70
N ALA A 75 1.27 -0.58 -15.29
CA ALA A 75 0.82 -0.94 -13.95
C ALA A 75 1.75 -0.38 -12.86
N ARG A 76 3.07 -0.44 -13.05
CA ARG A 76 4.06 0.14 -12.12
C ARG A 76 3.96 1.65 -12.03
N GLN A 77 3.68 2.35 -13.13
CA GLN A 77 3.49 3.80 -13.14
C GLN A 77 2.20 4.21 -12.40
N ALA A 78 1.12 3.45 -12.57
CA ALA A 78 -0.16 3.72 -11.90
C ALA A 78 -0.17 3.30 -10.43
N PHE A 79 0.63 2.30 -10.03
CA PHE A 79 0.57 1.67 -8.72
C PHE A 79 0.66 2.64 -7.52
N PRO A 80 1.60 3.60 -7.45
CA PRO A 80 1.70 4.51 -6.30
C PRO A 80 0.44 5.37 -6.13
N PHE A 81 -0.12 5.87 -7.24
CA PHE A 81 -1.36 6.65 -7.25
C PHE A 81 -2.55 5.80 -6.78
N ARG A 82 -2.66 4.56 -7.28
CA ARG A 82 -3.72 3.63 -6.90
C ARG A 82 -3.65 3.22 -5.43
N LEU A 83 -2.45 2.95 -4.93
CA LEU A 83 -2.20 2.70 -3.51
C LEU A 83 -2.62 3.90 -2.66
N ALA A 84 -2.30 5.12 -3.10
CA ALA A 84 -2.69 6.34 -2.41
C ALA A 84 -4.22 6.50 -2.35
N GLN A 85 -4.93 6.26 -3.46
CA GLN A 85 -6.39 6.30 -3.48
C GLN A 85 -7.01 5.24 -2.57
N LEU A 86 -6.50 4.01 -2.60
CA LEU A 86 -7.01 2.92 -1.77
C LEU A 86 -6.83 3.21 -0.27
N SER A 87 -5.68 3.76 0.12
CA SER A 87 -5.39 4.18 1.49
C SER A 87 -6.12 5.47 1.91
N SER A 88 -6.46 6.35 0.97
CA SER A 88 -6.99 7.69 1.27
C SER A 88 -8.31 7.66 2.03
N VAL A 89 -9.17 6.67 1.73
CA VAL A 89 -10.46 6.48 2.38
C VAL A 89 -10.29 6.31 3.89
N SER A 90 -9.50 5.33 4.30
CA SER A 90 -9.28 5.05 5.71
C SER A 90 -8.51 6.18 6.40
N LEU A 91 -7.57 6.82 5.70
CA LEU A 91 -6.84 7.96 6.25
C LEU A 91 -7.73 9.17 6.51
N GLU A 92 -8.64 9.48 5.60
CA GLU A 92 -9.57 10.59 5.76
C GLU A 92 -10.58 10.33 6.89
N CYS A 93 -11.09 9.10 7.00
CA CYS A 93 -11.95 8.71 8.11
C CYS A 93 -11.21 8.81 9.45
N LEU A 94 -9.98 8.30 9.54
CA LEU A 94 -9.17 8.40 10.76
C LEU A 94 -8.89 9.85 11.16
N LYS A 95 -8.54 10.71 10.19
CA LYS A 95 -8.35 12.15 10.45
C LYS A 95 -9.62 12.79 11.01
N LYS A 96 -10.77 12.56 10.38
CA LYS A 96 -12.06 13.11 10.84
C LYS A 96 -12.41 12.67 12.25
N LEU A 97 -12.24 11.38 12.57
CA LEU A 97 -12.48 10.88 13.94
C LEU A 97 -11.64 11.62 14.98
N MET A 98 -10.37 11.90 14.65
CA MET A 98 -9.46 12.62 15.55
C MET A 98 -9.79 14.11 15.65
N GLU A 99 -9.99 14.78 14.51
CA GLU A 99 -10.28 16.23 14.45
C GLU A 99 -11.59 16.56 15.17
N GLN A 100 -12.59 15.70 15.04
CA GLN A 100 -13.90 15.87 15.67
C GLN A 100 -13.96 15.26 17.09
N ASN A 101 -12.89 14.64 17.57
CA ASN A 101 -12.84 13.91 18.85
C ASN A 101 -14.05 12.98 19.04
N VAL A 102 -14.39 12.21 18.00
CA VAL A 102 -15.57 11.34 18.01
C VAL A 102 -15.40 10.25 19.08
N PRO A 103 -16.37 10.10 20.00
CA PRO A 103 -16.31 9.03 20.99
C PRO A 103 -16.44 7.66 20.32
N ILE A 104 -15.74 6.66 20.86
CA ILE A 104 -15.88 5.28 20.43
C ILE A 104 -17.15 4.71 21.07
N GLU A 105 -18.27 4.78 20.36
CA GLU A 105 -19.59 4.38 20.89
C GLU A 105 -19.79 2.86 20.86
N THR A 106 -19.40 2.22 19.75
CA THR A 106 -19.59 0.79 19.53
C THR A 106 -18.42 0.18 18.78
N THR A 107 -18.00 -1.00 19.24
CA THR A 107 -16.96 -1.81 18.58
C THR A 107 -17.40 -2.20 17.17
N ASN A 108 -16.49 -2.09 16.20
CA ASN A 108 -16.72 -2.41 14.78
C ASN A 108 -17.74 -1.50 14.08
N SER A 109 -17.97 -0.29 14.60
CA SER A 109 -18.74 0.75 13.91
C SER A 109 -17.84 1.69 13.12
N LEU A 110 -18.42 2.55 12.29
CA LEU A 110 -17.67 3.59 11.57
C LEU A 110 -17.01 4.62 12.51
N THR A 111 -17.45 4.70 13.77
CA THR A 111 -16.82 5.54 14.81
C THR A 111 -15.61 4.85 15.46
N ASP A 112 -15.43 3.55 15.24
CA ASP A 112 -14.32 2.78 15.77
C ASP A 112 -13.08 2.95 14.88
N PRO A 113 -12.01 3.61 15.35
CA PRO A 113 -10.79 3.79 14.57
C PRO A 113 -10.14 2.45 14.18
N CYS A 114 -10.41 1.36 14.92
CA CYS A 114 -9.83 0.05 14.65
C CYS A 114 -10.29 -0.51 13.30
N VAL A 115 -11.52 -0.22 12.88
CA VAL A 115 -12.07 -0.67 11.59
C VAL A 115 -11.24 -0.09 10.43
N TRP A 116 -11.01 1.21 10.47
CA TRP A 116 -10.23 1.92 9.45
C TRP A 116 -8.75 1.51 9.46
N LEU A 117 -8.20 1.22 10.64
CA LEU A 117 -6.86 0.69 10.81
C LEU A 117 -6.74 -0.75 10.28
N ASP A 118 -7.76 -1.57 10.42
CA ASP A 118 -7.76 -2.94 9.89
C ASP A 118 -7.82 -2.94 8.36
N TYR A 119 -8.56 -2.01 7.75
CA TYR A 119 -8.54 -1.82 6.29
C TYR A 119 -7.15 -1.40 5.79
N LEU A 120 -6.51 -0.42 6.44
CA LEU A 120 -5.12 -0.07 6.12
C LEU A 120 -4.17 -1.26 6.35
N GLY A 121 -4.36 -1.97 7.46
CA GLY A 121 -3.59 -3.15 7.81
C GLY A 121 -3.68 -4.23 6.73
N ALA A 122 -4.87 -4.51 6.21
CA ALA A 122 -5.11 -5.46 5.13
C ALA A 122 -4.35 -5.09 3.86
N ILE A 123 -4.44 -3.82 3.45
CA ILE A 123 -3.71 -3.30 2.27
C ILE A 123 -2.22 -3.56 2.42
N TYR A 124 -1.59 -3.04 3.49
CA TYR A 124 -0.14 -3.15 3.66
C TYR A 124 0.33 -4.56 3.99
N HIS A 125 -0.53 -5.41 4.59
CA HIS A 125 -0.24 -6.82 4.81
C HIS A 125 -0.07 -7.54 3.46
N SER A 126 -1.03 -7.34 2.55
CA SER A 126 -1.01 -7.92 1.21
C SER A 126 0.18 -7.46 0.38
N LEU A 127 0.64 -6.23 0.58
CA LEU A 127 1.80 -5.67 -0.09
C LEU A 127 3.16 -6.10 0.51
N GLY A 128 3.20 -7.04 1.44
CA GLY A 128 4.43 -7.45 2.15
C GLY A 128 5.58 -7.95 1.26
N ASN A 129 5.32 -8.28 -0.01
CA ASN A 129 6.33 -8.69 -0.99
C ASN A 129 6.56 -7.66 -2.12
N LEU A 130 6.12 -6.41 -1.95
CA LEU A 130 6.22 -5.33 -2.94
C LEU A 130 7.63 -5.20 -3.53
N ILE A 131 8.65 -5.08 -2.67
CA ILE A 131 10.04 -4.94 -3.11
C ILE A 131 10.47 -6.13 -3.97
N ARG A 132 10.19 -7.36 -3.52
CA ARG A 132 10.54 -8.57 -4.28
C ARG A 132 9.86 -8.59 -5.67
N ARG A 133 8.61 -8.14 -5.75
CA ARG A 133 7.84 -8.05 -6.99
C ARG A 133 8.42 -7.01 -7.95
N LEU A 134 8.89 -5.88 -7.44
CA LEU A 134 9.55 -4.83 -8.24
C LEU A 134 10.97 -5.23 -8.67
N SER A 135 11.72 -5.92 -7.81
CA SER A 135 13.11 -6.36 -8.08
C SER A 135 13.25 -7.63 -8.94
N GLY A 136 12.14 -8.33 -9.23
CA GLY A 136 12.16 -9.65 -9.88
C GLY A 136 12.62 -9.70 -11.35
N VAL A 137 12.96 -8.54 -11.95
CA VAL A 137 13.43 -8.45 -13.34
C VAL A 137 14.93 -8.75 -13.43
N SER A 138 15.74 -8.25 -12.50
CA SER A 138 17.21 -8.32 -12.62
C SER A 138 17.79 -9.73 -12.36
N SER A 139 17.02 -10.67 -11.78
CA SER A 139 17.54 -12.00 -11.37
C SER A 139 17.34 -13.12 -12.38
N ARG A 140 16.44 -12.98 -13.36
CA ARG A 140 16.13 -14.08 -14.32
C ARG A 140 17.08 -14.11 -15.52
N SER A 141 17.84 -13.04 -15.76
CA SER A 141 18.76 -12.96 -16.90
C SER A 141 20.12 -13.65 -16.68
N GLY A 142 20.36 -14.27 -15.51
CA GLY A 142 21.66 -14.84 -15.12
C GLY A 142 21.73 -16.37 -15.03
N SER A 143 20.72 -17.11 -15.49
CA SER A 143 20.72 -18.59 -15.41
C SER A 143 20.15 -19.22 -16.68
N GLY A 144 20.81 -18.96 -17.80
CA GLY A 144 20.67 -19.72 -19.04
C GLY A 144 22.04 -19.78 -19.70
N GLY A 145 22.82 -20.82 -19.39
CA GLY A 145 24.04 -21.11 -20.15
C GLY A 145 23.67 -21.61 -21.54
N GLY A 146 24.34 -21.07 -22.57
CA GLY A 146 24.33 -21.66 -23.90
C GLY A 146 24.21 -20.67 -25.06
N SER A 147 25.37 -20.36 -25.65
CA SER A 147 25.59 -20.09 -27.08
C SER A 147 25.19 -18.73 -27.67
N ASP A 148 26.26 -17.97 -27.99
CA ASP A 148 26.48 -17.21 -29.22
C ASP A 148 25.24 -16.80 -30.04
N VAL A 149 24.93 -15.49 -30.07
CA VAL A 149 24.99 -14.65 -31.28
C VAL A 149 25.05 -13.17 -30.86
N ASN A 150 26.04 -12.44 -31.38
CA ASN A 150 26.16 -10.98 -31.32
C ASN A 150 24.90 -10.27 -31.85
N HIS A 151 24.02 -9.79 -30.96
CA HIS A 151 23.08 -8.67 -31.18
C HIS A 151 23.14 -7.73 -29.95
N GLY A 152 24.35 -7.22 -29.66
CA GLY A 152 24.64 -6.38 -28.51
C GLY A 152 24.18 -4.93 -28.73
N GLY A 153 23.04 -4.56 -28.15
CA GLY A 153 22.60 -3.17 -28.07
C GLY A 153 21.21 -3.02 -27.45
N SER A 154 20.22 -3.73 -27.96
CA SER A 154 18.81 -3.41 -27.65
C SER A 154 18.25 -4.06 -26.37
N CYS A 155 18.77 -5.19 -25.91
CA CYS A 155 18.22 -5.91 -24.75
C CYS A 155 18.62 -5.28 -23.40
N ASN A 156 19.76 -4.60 -23.34
CA ASN A 156 20.24 -3.94 -22.12
C ASN A 156 19.42 -2.68 -21.80
N ASP A 157 18.94 -1.96 -22.81
CA ASP A 157 18.19 -0.71 -22.66
C ASP A 157 16.77 -0.96 -22.12
N ILE A 158 16.11 -2.04 -22.55
CA ILE A 158 14.76 -2.42 -22.09
C ILE A 158 14.81 -2.86 -20.61
N GLY A 159 15.81 -3.65 -20.23
CA GLY A 159 16.02 -4.05 -18.83
C GLY A 159 16.29 -2.85 -17.92
N ALA A 160 17.14 -1.92 -18.36
CA ALA A 160 17.43 -0.69 -17.63
C ALA A 160 16.18 0.20 -17.47
N LEU A 161 15.33 0.29 -18.49
CA LEU A 161 14.06 1.02 -18.42
C LEU A 161 13.09 0.38 -17.41
N HIS A 162 12.93 -0.94 -17.44
CA HIS A 162 12.06 -1.66 -16.50
C HIS A 162 12.51 -1.51 -15.05
N ASP A 163 13.83 -1.54 -14.81
CA ASP A 163 14.44 -1.32 -13.50
C ASP A 163 14.27 0.14 -13.04
N ALA A 164 14.42 1.12 -13.95
CA ALA A 164 14.17 2.53 -13.66
C ALA A 164 12.70 2.79 -13.27
N VAL A 165 11.75 2.18 -13.99
CA VAL A 165 10.31 2.29 -13.69
C VAL A 165 9.99 1.62 -12.35
N ALA A 166 10.56 0.45 -12.06
CA ALA A 166 10.39 -0.22 -10.78
C ALA A 166 10.91 0.64 -9.61
N GLN A 167 12.06 1.28 -9.80
CA GLN A 167 12.65 2.17 -8.81
C GLN A 167 11.83 3.46 -8.63
N ALA A 168 11.31 4.04 -9.70
CA ALA A 168 10.41 5.19 -9.63
C ALA A 168 9.11 4.85 -8.89
N CYS A 169 8.52 3.68 -9.18
CA CYS A 169 7.35 3.17 -8.47
C CYS A 169 7.63 3.04 -6.96
N LEU A 170 8.76 2.44 -6.58
CA LEU A 170 9.17 2.28 -5.19
C LEU A 170 9.38 3.63 -4.49
N ALA A 171 10.09 4.55 -5.14
CA ALA A 171 10.35 5.89 -4.61
C ALA A 171 9.04 6.67 -4.37
N ALA A 172 8.09 6.59 -5.30
CA ALA A 172 6.78 7.21 -5.13
C ALA A 172 5.96 6.57 -4.00
N CYS A 173 6.02 5.25 -3.83
CA CYS A 173 5.37 4.56 -2.70
C CYS A 173 6.00 4.97 -1.35
N GLN A 174 7.32 5.13 -1.31
CA GLN A 174 8.04 5.63 -0.14
C GLN A 174 7.62 7.07 0.18
N GLN A 175 7.60 7.95 -0.83
CA GLN A 175 7.18 9.33 -0.66
C GLN A 175 5.76 9.42 -0.10
N PHE A 176 4.82 8.65 -0.65
CA PHE A 176 3.45 8.57 -0.12
C PHE A 176 3.41 8.12 1.34
N ALA A 177 4.20 7.09 1.70
CA ALA A 177 4.29 6.62 3.08
C ALA A 177 4.79 7.71 4.04
N HIS A 178 5.78 8.51 3.61
CA HIS A 178 6.34 9.62 4.39
C HIS A 178 5.40 10.82 4.51
N GLU A 179 4.80 11.25 3.41
CA GLU A 179 4.07 12.53 3.35
C GLU A 179 2.60 12.40 3.76
N SER A 180 1.99 11.24 3.53
CA SER A 180 0.54 11.05 3.73
C SER A 180 0.21 10.06 4.84
N LEU A 181 0.90 8.92 4.87
CA LEU A 181 0.56 7.83 5.80
C LEU A 181 1.14 8.05 7.20
N TRP A 182 2.45 8.28 7.29
CA TRP A 182 3.15 8.43 8.57
C TRP A 182 2.60 9.57 9.45
N PRO A 183 2.32 10.79 8.95
CA PRO A 183 1.82 11.88 9.79
C PRO A 183 0.50 11.54 10.47
N VAL A 184 -0.39 10.82 9.78
CA VAL A 184 -1.67 10.35 10.34
C VAL A 184 -1.44 9.30 11.42
N LEU A 185 -0.61 8.28 11.14
CA LEU A 185 -0.29 7.23 12.12
C LEU A 185 0.39 7.80 13.37
N ALA A 186 1.34 8.72 13.20
CA ALA A 186 2.03 9.38 14.31
C ALA A 186 1.08 10.24 15.17
N CYS A 187 0.11 10.90 14.53
CA CYS A 187 -0.90 11.68 15.23
C CYS A 187 -1.89 10.76 15.97
N LEU A 188 -2.32 9.65 15.35
CA LEU A 188 -3.15 8.61 15.96
C LEU A 188 -2.50 8.02 17.22
N MET A 189 -1.18 7.76 17.17
CA MET A 189 -0.44 7.29 18.35
C MET A 189 -0.50 8.26 19.52
N GLY A 190 -0.47 9.57 19.25
CA GLY A 190 -0.63 10.60 20.27
C GLY A 190 -2.05 10.68 20.80
N HIS A 191 -3.03 10.72 19.89
CA HIS A 191 -4.44 10.87 20.23
C HIS A 191 -4.99 9.66 21.02
N TYR A 192 -4.61 8.45 20.62
CA TYR A 192 -5.07 7.21 21.25
C TYR A 192 -4.06 6.59 22.22
N ALA A 193 -3.03 7.31 22.66
CA ALA A 193 -1.94 6.78 23.48
C ALA A 193 -2.40 6.01 24.74
N GLN A 194 -3.54 6.40 25.32
CA GLN A 194 -4.10 5.80 26.54
C GLN A 194 -5.03 4.61 26.27
N ARG A 195 -5.38 4.34 25.00
CA ARG A 195 -6.33 3.31 24.59
C ARG A 195 -5.56 2.12 24.00
N MET A 196 -5.48 1.02 24.76
CA MET A 196 -4.73 -0.18 24.36
C MET A 196 -5.15 -0.75 23.00
N ARG A 197 -6.48 -0.86 22.76
CA ARG A 197 -7.01 -1.50 21.55
C ARG A 197 -6.64 -0.71 20.27
N PRO A 198 -6.98 0.58 20.11
CA PRO A 198 -6.50 1.37 18.96
C PRO A 198 -4.97 1.33 18.81
N MET A 199 -4.22 1.43 19.91
CA MET A 199 -2.75 1.38 19.85
C MET A 199 -2.20 0.06 19.28
N GLU A 200 -2.81 -1.08 19.59
CA GLU A 200 -2.41 -2.36 19.00
C GLU A 200 -2.61 -2.36 17.49
N HIS A 201 -3.76 -1.85 17.00
CA HIS A 201 -4.08 -1.77 15.58
C HIS A 201 -3.17 -0.77 14.84
N ILE A 202 -2.83 0.35 15.46
CA ILE A 202 -1.85 1.32 14.92
C ILE A 202 -0.48 0.64 14.78
N CYS A 203 0.02 0.00 15.83
CA CYS A 203 1.29 -0.72 15.81
C CYS A 203 1.30 -1.87 14.79
N ARG A 204 0.18 -2.58 14.64
CA ARG A 204 0.01 -3.65 13.63
C ARG A 204 0.11 -3.08 12.21
N THR A 205 -0.53 -1.95 11.95
CA THR A 205 -0.47 -1.25 10.66
C THR A 205 0.95 -0.77 10.35
N ILE A 206 1.63 -0.14 11.32
CA ILE A 206 3.04 0.28 11.19
C ILE A 206 3.93 -0.92 10.86
N ARG A 207 3.72 -2.06 11.53
CA ARG A 207 4.48 -3.29 11.27
C ARG A 207 4.31 -3.77 9.83
N TYR A 208 3.09 -3.75 9.28
CA TYR A 208 2.86 -4.14 7.89
C TYR A 208 3.47 -3.15 6.90
N LEU A 209 3.34 -1.84 7.17
CA LEU A 209 3.99 -0.79 6.39
C LEU A 209 5.52 -0.99 6.33
N LEU A 210 6.16 -1.21 7.48
CA LEU A 210 7.58 -1.47 7.57
C LEU A 210 8.00 -2.76 6.86
N ARG A 211 7.15 -3.79 6.82
CA ARG A 211 7.44 -5.01 6.05
C ARG A 211 7.33 -4.78 4.54
N CYS A 212 6.34 -4.01 4.11
CA CYS A 212 6.09 -3.70 2.70
C CYS A 212 7.25 -2.90 2.08
N LEU A 213 7.71 -1.85 2.77
CA LEU A 213 8.75 -0.93 2.28
C LEU A 213 10.14 -1.15 2.88
N SER A 214 10.27 -2.02 3.90
CA SER A 214 11.55 -2.48 4.46
C SER A 214 12.55 -1.34 4.71
N ILE A 215 13.80 -1.52 4.25
CA ILE A 215 14.91 -0.56 4.38
C ILE A 215 14.61 0.82 3.78
N HIS A 216 13.63 0.92 2.87
CA HIS A 216 13.25 2.19 2.25
C HIS A 216 12.51 3.13 3.22
N LEU A 217 12.16 2.67 4.43
CA LEU A 217 11.63 3.53 5.51
C LEU A 217 12.65 3.82 6.62
N LYS A 218 13.95 3.64 6.36
CA LYS A 218 15.01 3.91 7.36
C LYS A 218 14.91 5.29 7.99
N ASP A 219 14.49 6.30 7.22
CA ASP A 219 14.42 7.69 7.66
C ASP A 219 13.22 7.94 8.58
N LEU A 220 12.20 7.05 8.57
CA LEU A 220 11.10 7.08 9.54
C LEU A 220 11.47 6.42 10.88
N LEU A 221 12.48 5.55 10.92
CA LEU A 221 12.79 4.77 12.11
C LEU A 221 13.04 5.62 13.36
N PRO A 222 13.79 6.74 13.31
CA PRO A 222 13.96 7.59 14.49
C PRO A 222 12.63 8.15 15.00
N SER A 223 11.77 8.62 14.10
CA SER A 223 10.46 9.17 14.45
C SER A 223 9.52 8.11 15.01
N ILE A 224 9.53 6.90 14.44
CA ILE A 224 8.77 5.75 14.95
C ILE A 224 9.24 5.40 16.36
N ALA A 225 10.56 5.27 16.56
CA ALA A 225 11.14 4.93 17.85
C ALA A 225 10.78 5.97 18.92
N GLU A 226 10.85 7.26 18.59
CA GLU A 226 10.43 8.35 19.47
C GLU A 226 8.96 8.21 19.90
N LYS A 227 8.04 8.02 18.94
CA LYS A 227 6.61 7.87 19.23
C LYS A 227 6.31 6.62 20.04
N VAL A 228 6.95 5.48 19.72
CA VAL A 228 6.79 4.23 20.48
C VAL A 228 7.30 4.39 21.91
N PHE A 229 8.45 5.05 22.11
CA PHE A 229 9.01 5.30 23.43
C PHE A 229 8.07 6.15 24.28
N ILE A 230 7.54 7.24 23.72
CA ILE A 230 6.59 8.12 24.40
C ILE A 230 5.35 7.33 24.85
N VAL A 231 4.72 6.59 23.93
CA VAL A 231 3.51 5.82 24.26
C VAL A 231 3.78 4.73 25.30
N THR A 232 4.88 4.00 25.17
CA THR A 232 5.25 2.94 26.11
C THR A 232 5.46 3.50 27.52
N ARG A 233 6.10 4.68 27.63
CA ARG A 233 6.29 5.37 28.91
C ARG A 233 4.95 5.78 29.53
N PHE A 234 4.01 6.30 28.73
CA PHE A 234 2.66 6.64 29.22
C PHE A 234 1.89 5.39 29.70
N MET A 235 1.94 4.29 28.95
CA MET A 235 1.26 3.05 29.32
C MET A 235 1.81 2.44 30.63
N LEU A 236 3.12 2.57 30.88
CA LEU A 236 3.74 2.10 32.12
C LEU A 236 3.38 2.97 33.34
N ILE A 237 3.11 4.27 33.13
CA ILE A 237 2.69 5.18 34.22
C ILE A 237 1.23 4.89 34.63
N ILE A 238 0.34 4.59 33.68
CA ILE A 238 -1.08 4.31 33.96
C ILE A 238 -1.29 2.94 34.63
N ARG A 239 -0.32 2.02 34.54
CA ARG A 239 -0.37 0.70 35.19
C ARG A 239 0.12 0.70 36.65
N LYS A 240 0.56 1.83 37.18
CA LYS A 240 0.91 2.01 38.62
C LYS A 240 -0.20 2.73 39.34
#